data_AF-A0A2H3AWK1-F1
#
_entry.id   AF-A0A2H3AWK1-F1
#
_cell.length_a   1.000
_cell.length_b   1.000
_cell.length_c   1.000
_cell.angle_alpha   90.00
_cell.angle_beta   90.00
_cell.angle_gamma   90.00
#
_symmetry.space_group_name_H-M   'P 1'
#
loop_
_entity.id
_entity.type
_entity.pdbx_description
1 polymer ?
#
loop_
_entity_poly.entity_id
_entity_poly.type
_entity_poly.pdbx_seq_one_letter_code
_entity_poly.pdbx_strand_id
1 'polypeptide(L)'
;MSSTLYNLADDVLIYTIAFLSVPDILLLRQTCKRLHALTRLRIVWTNAFKLDIVLNDYPFSLDDNDLEHRTRHAYRLASRWLADTPLTPKSETTFIGSPVSEIKFVPGRQHKWVVTVSKGIWSVLTIWDITRQQKCSEWSSKGAVFTGVKLNADPESEASVAVSLSQRIVLLRLDDGILHEIRSVETDLRPVNITGDVIALSDDADVSKTLIYNWKTDECAHLDDVGDNQHDHCLQVVFSPTTILVVCARSIALYTSPAQPTSISTHSFGWVDGASATPTSILIRFQSDNPWASELNSFELYSLLLSPNPHQQGIVATWSPSMHRCYPRQAGNLRMDPPTRPRHGPTLGGARWMRNAHRSCLPRSA
;
A
#
# COMPACT_ATOMS: atom_id res chain seq x y z
N MET A 1 8.18 53.76 -3.44
CA MET A 1 8.70 53.18 -2.18
C MET A 1 9.00 51.71 -2.43
N SER A 2 10.27 51.38 -2.70
CA SER A 2 10.72 50.02 -3.01
C SER A 2 11.40 49.43 -1.78
N SER A 3 10.60 48.96 -0.81
CA SER A 3 11.12 48.04 0.21
C SER A 3 11.38 46.70 -0.49
N THR A 4 12.54 46.60 -1.13
CA THR A 4 12.95 45.41 -1.86
C THR A 4 13.10 44.26 -0.87
N LEU A 5 12.57 43.08 -1.21
CA LEU A 5 12.86 41.80 -0.54
C LEU A 5 14.36 41.63 -0.23
N TYR A 6 15.21 42.28 -1.02
CA TYR A 6 16.65 42.37 -0.86
C TYR A 6 17.15 42.99 0.46
N ASN A 7 16.35 43.77 1.18
CA ASN A 7 16.77 44.40 2.43
C ASN A 7 16.35 43.60 3.67
N LEU A 8 15.54 42.56 3.51
CA LEU A 8 15.16 41.68 4.63
C LEU A 8 16.35 40.86 5.08
N ALA A 9 16.36 40.45 6.35
CA ALA A 9 17.35 39.50 6.87
C ALA A 9 17.11 38.09 6.29
N ASP A 10 18.15 37.26 6.23
CA ASP A 10 18.10 35.94 5.59
C ASP A 10 17.11 34.99 6.27
N ASP A 11 16.96 35.08 7.59
CA ASP A 11 15.99 34.31 8.39
C ASP A 11 14.54 34.65 8.02
N VAL A 12 14.21 35.94 7.87
CA VAL A 12 12.88 36.39 7.41
C VAL A 12 12.61 35.91 5.98
N LEU A 13 13.62 35.94 5.11
CA LEU A 13 13.50 35.40 3.76
C LEU A 13 13.29 33.88 3.77
N ILE A 14 14.05 33.14 4.58
CA ILE A 14 13.88 31.68 4.72
C ILE A 14 12.48 31.34 5.24
N TYR A 15 11.99 32.10 6.22
CA TYR A 15 10.63 31.95 6.73
C TYR A 15 9.58 32.21 5.62
N THR A 16 9.76 33.27 4.84
CA THR A 16 8.86 33.60 3.72
C THR A 16 8.89 32.51 2.63
N ILE A 17 10.08 31.99 2.31
CA ILE A 17 10.28 30.91 1.32
C ILE A 17 9.61 29.61 1.78
N ALA A 18 9.49 29.36 3.09
CA ALA A 18 8.87 28.15 3.61
C ALA A 18 7.38 28.01 3.23
N PHE A 19 6.71 29.09 2.84
CA PHE A 19 5.32 29.09 2.37
C PHE A 19 5.19 28.96 0.84
N LEU A 20 6.31 28.91 0.11
CA LEU A 20 6.29 28.77 -1.34
C LEU A 20 6.20 27.29 -1.73
N SER A 21 5.47 27.03 -2.82
CA SER A 21 5.41 25.69 -3.41
C SER A 21 6.76 25.31 -4.03
N VAL A 22 7.01 24.01 -4.22
CA VAL A 22 8.23 23.52 -4.89
C VAL A 22 8.54 24.24 -6.22
N PRO A 23 7.59 24.46 -7.16
CA PRO A 23 7.84 25.25 -8.37
C PRO A 23 8.25 26.70 -8.09
N ASP A 24 7.61 27.37 -7.13
CA ASP A 24 7.88 28.77 -6.82
C ASP A 24 9.26 28.97 -6.19
N ILE A 25 9.71 28.03 -5.35
CA ILE A 25 11.09 28.00 -4.83
C ILE A 25 12.10 27.94 -5.98
N LEU A 26 11.83 27.12 -7.01
CA LEU A 26 12.70 26.99 -8.17
C LEU A 26 12.67 28.22 -9.08
N LEU A 27 11.53 28.90 -9.22
CA LEU A 27 11.44 30.18 -9.92
C LEU A 27 12.19 31.28 -9.17
N LEU A 28 12.02 31.36 -7.85
CA LEU A 28 12.69 32.33 -7.00
C LEU A 28 14.22 32.19 -7.08
N ARG A 29 14.73 30.97 -7.15
CA ARG A 29 16.16 30.67 -7.34
C ARG A 29 16.76 31.31 -8.59
N GLN A 30 15.96 31.54 -9.63
CA GLN A 30 16.43 32.11 -10.91
C GLN A 30 16.50 33.65 -10.90
N THR A 31 16.08 34.30 -9.82
CA THR A 31 15.96 35.77 -9.77
C THR A 31 17.28 36.49 -9.45
N CYS A 32 18.03 36.07 -8.41
CA CYS A 32 19.30 36.70 -8.03
C CYS A 32 20.23 35.73 -7.26
N LYS A 33 21.52 36.07 -7.16
CA LYS A 33 22.54 35.23 -6.50
C LYS A 33 22.23 34.94 -5.02
N ARG A 34 21.69 35.93 -4.29
CA ARG A 34 21.32 35.77 -2.87
C ARG A 34 20.21 34.74 -2.70
N LEU A 35 19.12 34.88 -3.47
CA LEU A 35 18.01 33.93 -3.45
C LEU A 35 18.41 32.55 -4.00
N HIS A 36 19.34 32.50 -4.95
CA HIS A 36 19.95 31.24 -5.38
C HIS A 36 20.64 30.51 -4.22
N ALA A 37 21.43 31.22 -3.40
CA ALA A 37 22.08 30.64 -2.24
C ALA A 37 21.09 30.20 -1.16
N LEU A 38 20.11 31.06 -0.83
CA LEU A 38 19.10 30.78 0.21
C LEU A 38 18.22 29.57 -0.14
N THR A 39 17.72 29.48 -1.38
CA THR A 39 16.88 28.36 -1.85
C THR A 39 17.63 27.03 -1.97
N ARG A 40 18.95 27.00 -1.76
CA ARG A 40 19.76 25.77 -1.68
C ARG A 40 20.02 25.32 -0.25
N LEU A 41 19.62 26.10 0.75
CA LEU A 41 19.75 25.70 2.15
C LEU A 41 18.86 24.50 2.45
N ARG A 42 19.38 23.55 3.22
CA ARG A 42 18.66 22.33 3.61
C ARG A 42 17.35 22.61 4.35
N ILE A 43 17.29 23.69 5.13
CA ILE A 43 16.09 24.07 5.89
C ILE A 43 14.89 24.40 4.99
N VAL A 44 15.13 25.03 3.82
CA VAL A 44 14.08 25.34 2.83
C VAL A 44 13.46 24.05 2.31
N TRP A 45 14.29 23.08 1.90
CA TRP A 45 13.81 21.80 1.38
C TRP A 45 13.23 20.89 2.47
N THR A 46 13.65 21.03 3.72
CA THR A 46 13.02 20.34 4.85
C THR A 46 11.59 20.82 5.06
N ASN A 47 11.37 22.14 4.98
CA ASN A 47 10.03 22.72 5.12
C ASN A 47 9.16 22.35 3.92
N ALA A 48 9.66 22.51 2.68
CA ALA A 48 8.94 22.11 1.48
C ALA A 48 8.59 20.61 1.48
N PHE A 49 9.51 19.74 1.91
CA PHE A 49 9.24 18.30 2.03
C PHE A 49 8.11 18.02 3.03
N LYS A 50 8.14 18.63 4.21
CA LYS A 50 7.09 18.44 5.21
C LYS A 50 5.74 18.96 4.72
N LEU A 51 5.70 20.18 4.20
CA LEU A 51 4.45 20.88 3.85
C LEU A 51 3.85 20.40 2.53
N ASP A 52 4.68 20.21 1.49
CA ASP A 52 4.16 19.87 0.16
C ASP A 52 4.10 18.36 -0.06
N ILE A 53 4.98 17.57 0.57
CA ILE A 53 5.06 16.12 0.33
C ILE A 53 4.37 15.34 1.45
N VAL A 54 4.82 15.48 2.69
CA VAL A 54 4.32 14.68 3.81
C VAL A 54 2.87 15.03 4.15
N LEU A 55 2.53 16.31 4.30
CA LEU A 55 1.15 16.71 4.62
C LEU A 55 0.12 16.37 3.53
N ASN A 56 0.56 16.17 2.29
CA ASN A 56 -0.33 15.79 1.18
C ASN A 56 -0.25 14.30 0.83
N ASP A 57 0.42 13.48 1.65
CA ASP A 57 0.63 12.04 1.45
C ASP A 57 1.20 11.69 0.07
N TYR A 58 2.06 12.55 -0.47
CA TYR A 58 2.66 12.31 -1.79
C TYR A 58 3.70 11.20 -1.73
N PRO A 59 3.74 10.28 -2.72
CA PRO A 59 4.70 9.20 -2.74
C PRO A 59 6.13 9.72 -2.94
N PHE A 60 7.06 9.24 -2.10
CA PHE A 60 8.49 9.57 -2.19
C PHE A 60 9.37 8.33 -1.97
N SER A 61 10.59 8.37 -2.49
CA SER A 61 11.60 7.32 -2.24
C SER A 61 12.34 7.59 -0.93
N LEU A 62 12.57 6.54 -0.14
CA LEU A 62 13.34 6.60 1.09
C LEU A 62 14.86 6.55 0.87
N ASP A 63 15.30 6.06 -0.28
CA ASP A 63 16.71 5.77 -0.58
C ASP A 63 17.51 7.02 -1.00
N ASP A 64 16.82 8.11 -1.35
CA ASP A 64 17.45 9.28 -1.94
C ASP A 64 17.96 10.28 -0.90
N ASN A 65 19.26 10.27 -0.60
CA ASN A 65 19.84 11.14 0.42
C ASN A 65 19.79 12.65 0.08
N ASP A 66 19.55 13.03 -1.18
CA ASP A 66 19.40 14.44 -1.58
C ASP A 66 17.95 14.89 -1.38
N LEU A 67 17.72 15.64 -0.29
CA LEU A 67 16.40 16.13 0.08
C LEU A 67 15.75 17.03 -0.99
N GLU A 68 16.54 17.84 -1.70
CA GLU A 68 15.99 18.67 -2.79
C GLU A 68 15.51 17.76 -3.93
N HIS A 69 16.35 16.83 -4.36
CA HIS A 69 16.00 15.91 -5.45
C HIS A 69 14.77 15.07 -5.09
N ARG A 70 14.75 14.49 -3.88
CA ARG A 70 13.62 13.71 -3.34
C ARG A 70 12.32 14.52 -3.33
N THR A 71 12.36 15.74 -2.81
CA THR A 71 11.18 16.64 -2.74
C THR A 71 10.66 16.98 -4.13
N ARG A 72 11.55 17.37 -5.04
CA ARG A 72 11.19 17.72 -6.42
C ARG A 72 10.65 16.53 -7.20
N HIS A 73 11.20 15.34 -6.97
CA HIS A 73 10.74 14.11 -7.60
C HIS A 73 9.34 13.73 -7.11
N ALA A 74 9.13 13.72 -5.79
CA ALA A 74 7.85 13.41 -5.17
C ALA A 74 6.74 14.38 -5.61
N TYR A 75 7.02 15.69 -5.59
CA TYR A 75 6.09 16.71 -6.07
C TYR A 75 5.72 16.47 -7.53
N ARG A 76 6.72 16.29 -8.42
CA ARG A 76 6.48 16.07 -9.85
C ARG A 76 5.68 14.80 -10.12
N LEU A 77 5.97 13.74 -9.37
CA LEU A 77 5.23 12.50 -9.46
C LEU A 77 3.77 12.76 -9.08
N ALA A 78 3.51 13.30 -7.88
CA ALA A 78 2.18 13.63 -7.41
C ALA A 78 1.43 14.56 -8.37
N SER A 79 2.06 15.64 -8.87
CA SER A 79 1.43 16.52 -9.86
C SER A 79 1.03 15.80 -11.14
N ARG A 80 1.83 14.83 -11.60
CA ARG A 80 1.47 14.01 -12.77
C ARG A 80 0.32 13.06 -12.48
N TRP A 81 0.31 12.43 -11.31
CA TRP A 81 -0.81 11.58 -10.86
C TRP A 81 -2.10 12.39 -10.74
N LEU A 82 -1.99 13.61 -10.20
CA LEU A 82 -3.07 14.55 -10.02
C LEU A 82 -3.40 15.34 -11.29
N ALA A 83 -2.67 15.21 -12.39
CA ALA A 83 -3.04 15.85 -13.65
C ALA A 83 -4.22 15.12 -14.32
N ASP A 84 -5.06 15.84 -15.06
CA ASP A 84 -6.13 15.24 -15.88
C ASP A 84 -5.59 14.54 -17.14
N THR A 85 -4.28 14.64 -17.37
CA THR A 85 -3.62 14.00 -18.51
C THR A 85 -3.42 12.51 -18.26
N PRO A 86 -3.66 11.65 -19.27
CA PRO A 86 -3.32 10.24 -19.17
C PRO A 86 -1.82 10.09 -18.91
N LEU A 87 -1.46 9.18 -18.00
CA LEU A 87 -0.06 8.84 -17.76
C LEU A 87 0.37 7.85 -18.83
N THR A 88 1.41 8.21 -19.59
CA THR A 88 2.07 7.26 -20.49
C THR A 88 3.18 6.54 -19.72
N PRO A 89 3.23 5.20 -19.76
CA PRO A 89 4.33 4.47 -19.14
C PRO A 89 5.64 4.87 -19.82
N LYS A 90 6.69 5.07 -19.03
CA LYS A 90 8.02 5.42 -19.56
C LYS A 90 8.62 4.27 -20.37
N SER A 91 8.32 3.05 -19.97
CA SER A 91 8.75 1.81 -20.60
C SER A 91 7.65 0.78 -20.44
N GLU A 92 7.49 -0.05 -21.45
CA GLU A 92 6.62 -1.22 -21.42
C GLU A 92 7.49 -2.47 -21.59
N THR A 93 7.18 -3.51 -20.84
CA THR A 93 7.89 -4.78 -20.91
C THR A 93 6.86 -5.89 -20.92
N THR A 94 6.98 -6.77 -21.90
CA THR A 94 6.02 -7.85 -22.13
C THR A 94 6.68 -9.17 -21.82
N PHE A 95 6.05 -9.93 -20.92
CA PHE A 95 6.44 -11.31 -20.62
C PHE A 95 5.43 -12.25 -21.25
N ILE A 96 5.92 -13.33 -21.87
CA ILE A 96 5.07 -14.38 -22.45
C ILE A 96 5.10 -15.58 -21.50
N GLY A 97 3.93 -16.00 -21.02
CA GLY A 97 3.79 -17.10 -20.07
C GLY A 97 2.35 -17.58 -19.93
N SER A 98 2.13 -18.48 -18.96
CA SER A 98 0.80 -18.97 -18.59
C SER A 98 -0.09 -17.83 -18.03
N PRO A 99 -1.43 -17.98 -18.07
CA PRO A 99 -2.33 -17.01 -17.45
C PRO A 99 -1.97 -16.73 -16.00
N VAL A 100 -1.78 -15.46 -15.68
CA VAL A 100 -1.34 -15.00 -14.37
C VAL A 100 -2.55 -14.58 -13.54
N SER A 101 -2.70 -15.15 -12.34
CA SER A 101 -3.73 -14.76 -11.38
C SER A 101 -3.27 -13.65 -10.45
N GLU A 102 -1.96 -13.59 -10.13
CA GLU A 102 -1.40 -12.58 -9.22
C GLU A 102 -0.03 -12.11 -9.70
N ILE A 103 0.26 -10.81 -9.53
CA ILE A 103 1.56 -10.18 -9.83
C ILE A 103 2.00 -9.41 -8.59
N LYS A 104 3.23 -9.64 -8.12
CA LYS A 104 3.79 -8.99 -6.93
C LYS A 104 5.23 -8.57 -7.18
N PHE A 105 5.62 -7.39 -6.72
CA PHE A 105 7.02 -6.94 -6.75
C PHE A 105 7.75 -7.47 -5.51
N VAL A 106 8.97 -7.96 -5.69
CA VAL A 106 9.80 -8.45 -4.58
C VAL A 106 10.35 -7.27 -3.77
N PRO A 107 10.07 -7.17 -2.45
CA PRO A 107 10.61 -6.12 -1.59
C PRO A 107 12.14 -6.10 -1.53
N GLY A 108 12.74 -4.91 -1.34
CA GLY A 108 14.19 -4.69 -1.20
C GLY A 108 15.07 -5.03 -2.41
N ARG A 109 14.50 -5.49 -3.51
CA ARG A 109 15.25 -5.83 -4.73
C ARG A 109 15.21 -4.71 -5.78
N GLN A 110 15.06 -3.45 -5.35
CA GLN A 110 15.00 -2.26 -6.22
C GLN A 110 14.00 -2.39 -7.38
N HIS A 111 12.88 -3.06 -7.15
CA HIS A 111 11.87 -3.38 -8.19
C HIS A 111 12.42 -4.15 -9.39
N LYS A 112 13.58 -4.82 -9.26
CA LYS A 112 14.19 -5.63 -10.31
C LYS A 112 13.41 -6.91 -10.58
N TRP A 113 12.79 -7.47 -9.54
CA TRP A 113 12.12 -8.76 -9.62
C TRP A 113 10.62 -8.68 -9.40
N VAL A 114 9.89 -9.46 -10.19
CA VAL A 114 8.45 -9.67 -10.06
C VAL A 114 8.18 -11.16 -9.90
N VAL A 115 7.26 -11.48 -9.00
CA VAL A 115 6.69 -12.82 -8.84
C VAL A 115 5.33 -12.84 -9.49
N THR A 116 5.09 -13.83 -10.34
CA THR A 116 3.76 -14.12 -10.88
C THR A 116 3.27 -15.46 -10.37
N VAL A 117 1.98 -15.52 -10.03
CA VAL A 117 1.29 -16.78 -9.72
C VAL A 117 0.42 -17.14 -10.90
N SER A 118 0.57 -18.35 -11.43
CA SER A 118 -0.38 -18.92 -12.40
C SER A 118 -1.20 -20.03 -11.71
N LYS A 119 -2.51 -20.07 -11.99
CA LYS A 119 -3.43 -21.09 -11.48
C LYS A 119 -4.01 -21.85 -12.68
N GLY A 120 -3.42 -23.00 -13.01
CA GLY A 120 -3.92 -23.94 -14.02
C GLY A 120 -4.40 -25.23 -13.35
N ILE A 121 -4.14 -26.37 -14.00
CA ILE A 121 -4.28 -27.70 -13.36
C ILE A 121 -3.40 -27.74 -12.10
N TRP A 122 -2.20 -27.16 -12.21
CA TRP A 122 -1.26 -26.97 -11.12
C TRP A 122 -0.96 -25.48 -10.99
N SER A 123 -0.57 -25.05 -9.79
CA SER A 123 -0.10 -23.68 -9.60
C SER A 123 1.41 -23.58 -9.74
N VAL A 124 1.88 -22.50 -10.36
CA VAL A 124 3.30 -22.24 -10.59
C VAL A 124 3.62 -20.81 -10.18
N LEU A 125 4.65 -20.66 -9.36
CA LEU A 125 5.31 -19.40 -9.05
C LEU A 125 6.41 -19.17 -10.06
N THR A 126 6.42 -18.02 -10.72
CA THR A 126 7.48 -17.65 -11.67
C THR A 126 8.15 -16.36 -11.21
N ILE A 127 9.48 -16.37 -11.16
CA ILE A 127 10.30 -15.18 -10.89
C ILE A 127 10.75 -14.58 -12.21
N TRP A 128 10.53 -13.28 -12.38
CA TRP A 128 10.93 -12.50 -13.55
C TRP A 128 11.94 -11.43 -13.17
N ASP A 129 12.99 -11.28 -13.97
CA ASP A 129 13.89 -10.12 -13.92
C ASP A 129 13.43 -9.09 -14.94
N ILE A 130 12.90 -7.97 -14.45
CA ILE A 130 12.37 -6.88 -15.30
C ILE A 130 13.51 -6.20 -16.05
N THR A 131 14.67 -6.06 -15.43
CA THR A 131 15.82 -5.38 -16.06
C THR A 131 16.38 -6.17 -17.22
N ARG A 132 16.41 -7.51 -17.08
CA ARG A 132 16.85 -8.43 -18.13
C ARG A 132 15.73 -8.90 -19.05
N GLN A 133 14.48 -8.56 -18.73
CA GLN A 133 13.27 -8.98 -19.44
C GLN A 133 13.18 -10.50 -19.62
N GLN A 134 13.58 -11.26 -18.59
CA GLN A 134 13.66 -12.72 -18.68
C GLN A 134 13.06 -13.40 -17.45
N LYS A 135 12.63 -14.64 -17.65
CA LYS A 135 12.25 -15.55 -16.58
C LYS A 135 13.52 -16.06 -15.88
N CYS A 136 13.56 -15.99 -14.55
CA CYS A 136 14.68 -16.47 -13.75
C CYS A 136 14.47 -17.92 -13.32
N SER A 137 13.35 -18.22 -12.66
CA SER A 137 13.06 -19.54 -12.14
C SER A 137 11.56 -19.78 -12.03
N GLU A 138 11.20 -21.05 -11.85
CA GLU A 138 9.86 -21.48 -11.47
C GLU A 138 9.89 -22.37 -10.26
N TRP A 139 8.85 -22.27 -9.45
CA TRP A 139 8.61 -23.16 -8.34
C TRP A 139 7.18 -23.69 -8.39
N SER A 140 7.03 -24.99 -8.16
CA SER A 140 5.75 -25.65 -8.00
C SER A 140 5.91 -26.84 -7.06
N SER A 141 4.86 -27.14 -6.30
CA SER A 141 4.85 -28.29 -5.39
C SER A 141 4.12 -29.46 -6.05
N LYS A 142 4.82 -30.38 -6.73
CA LYS A 142 4.35 -31.69 -7.24
C LYS A 142 2.83 -31.81 -7.50
N GLY A 143 2.29 -30.91 -8.33
CA GLY A 143 0.85 -30.91 -8.63
C GLY A 143 -0.05 -30.41 -7.51
N ALA A 144 0.34 -29.36 -6.80
CA ALA A 144 -0.51 -28.68 -5.84
C ALA A 144 -1.10 -27.41 -6.45
N VAL A 145 -2.29 -27.06 -6.00
CA VAL A 145 -2.93 -25.76 -6.27
C VAL A 145 -2.63 -24.84 -5.09
N PHE A 146 -2.20 -23.62 -5.38
CA PHE A 146 -1.91 -22.63 -4.34
C PHE A 146 -3.20 -21.97 -3.88
N THR A 147 -3.46 -22.05 -2.59
CA THR A 147 -4.60 -21.43 -1.92
C THR A 147 -4.27 -20.03 -1.42
N GLY A 148 -2.98 -19.72 -1.23
CA GLY A 148 -2.50 -18.38 -0.87
C GLY A 148 -1.01 -18.21 -1.15
N VAL A 149 -0.60 -17.00 -1.53
CA VAL A 149 0.81 -16.63 -1.73
C VAL A 149 1.05 -15.26 -1.11
N LYS A 150 2.07 -15.10 -0.27
CA LYS A 150 2.46 -13.80 0.29
C LYS A 150 3.98 -13.61 0.20
N LEU A 151 4.39 -12.38 -0.13
CA LEU A 151 5.79 -11.97 -0.12
C LEU A 151 6.12 -11.39 1.25
N ASN A 152 7.32 -11.65 1.75
CA ASN A 152 7.79 -11.06 2.99
C ASN A 152 8.02 -9.56 2.80
N ALA A 153 7.40 -8.76 3.65
CA ALA A 153 7.58 -7.31 3.65
C ALA A 153 8.99 -6.89 4.08
N ASP A 154 9.67 -7.72 4.88
CA ASP A 154 11.07 -7.54 5.25
C ASP A 154 12.00 -8.15 4.20
N PRO A 155 12.76 -7.32 3.45
CA PRO A 155 13.65 -7.82 2.41
C PRO A 155 14.89 -8.55 2.93
N GLU A 156 15.24 -8.38 4.21
CA GLU A 156 16.39 -9.02 4.84
C GLU A 156 16.03 -10.37 5.48
N SER A 157 14.74 -10.73 5.49
CA SER A 157 14.32 -12.02 6.01
C SER A 157 14.77 -13.17 5.11
N GLU A 158 15.15 -14.27 5.75
CA GLU A 158 15.47 -15.53 5.07
C GLU A 158 14.27 -16.08 4.29
N ALA A 159 13.07 -16.00 4.84
CA ALA A 159 11.85 -16.40 4.15
C ALA A 159 11.38 -15.25 3.24
N SER A 160 11.45 -15.42 1.93
CA SER A 160 11.02 -14.40 0.95
C SER A 160 9.56 -14.56 0.53
N VAL A 161 9.05 -15.79 0.46
CA VAL A 161 7.68 -16.11 0.02
C VAL A 161 7.07 -17.16 0.94
N ALA A 162 5.81 -16.97 1.34
CA ALA A 162 5.00 -18.00 1.97
C ALA A 162 3.92 -18.47 0.98
N VAL A 163 3.82 -19.79 0.78
CA VAL A 163 2.86 -20.42 -0.14
C VAL A 163 1.99 -21.39 0.64
N SER A 164 0.68 -21.19 0.65
CA SER A 164 -0.27 -22.16 1.19
C SER A 164 -0.72 -23.14 0.11
N LEU A 165 -0.72 -24.40 0.51
CA LEU A 165 -1.17 -25.58 -0.22
C LEU A 165 -2.33 -26.21 0.57
N SER A 166 -2.85 -27.34 0.11
CA SER A 166 -3.78 -28.11 0.96
C SER A 166 -3.05 -28.61 2.20
N GLN A 167 -3.49 -28.17 3.38
CA GLN A 167 -3.02 -28.60 4.71
C GLN A 167 -1.57 -28.26 5.05
N ARG A 168 -0.86 -27.46 4.25
CA ARG A 168 0.49 -27.02 4.59
C ARG A 168 0.85 -25.66 4.01
N ILE A 169 1.74 -24.97 4.70
CA ILE A 169 2.43 -23.78 4.22
C ILE A 169 3.88 -24.14 3.93
N VAL A 170 4.40 -23.63 2.82
CA VAL A 170 5.80 -23.76 2.42
C VAL A 170 6.42 -22.37 2.41
N LEU A 171 7.54 -22.21 3.12
CA LEU A 171 8.34 -21.00 3.13
C LEU A 171 9.50 -21.17 2.14
N LEU A 172 9.65 -20.19 1.26
CA LEU A 172 10.64 -20.16 0.20
C LEU A 172 11.60 -18.98 0.40
N ARG A 173 12.89 -19.24 0.24
CA ARG A 173 13.94 -18.22 0.12
C ARG A 173 14.20 -17.92 -1.34
N LEU A 174 14.41 -16.64 -1.68
CA LEU A 174 14.73 -16.19 -3.03
C LEU A 174 16.21 -15.75 -3.12
N ASP A 175 17.04 -16.61 -3.69
CA ASP A 175 18.48 -16.40 -3.89
C ASP A 175 18.78 -16.21 -5.38
N ASP A 176 19.28 -15.04 -5.78
CA ASP A 176 19.66 -14.75 -7.17
C ASP A 176 18.59 -15.09 -8.23
N GLY A 177 17.32 -14.94 -7.85
CA GLY A 177 16.18 -15.23 -8.71
C GLY A 177 15.73 -16.70 -8.71
N ILE A 178 16.32 -17.55 -7.85
CA ILE A 178 15.96 -18.96 -7.66
C ILE A 178 15.22 -19.14 -6.32
N LEU A 179 14.10 -19.86 -6.35
CA LEU A 179 13.31 -20.17 -5.14
C LEU A 179 13.75 -21.50 -4.53
N HIS A 180 14.10 -21.47 -3.24
CA HIS A 180 14.47 -22.64 -2.44
C HIS A 180 13.48 -22.84 -1.28
N GLU A 181 12.97 -24.05 -1.11
CA GLU A 181 12.18 -24.40 0.07
C GLU A 181 13.08 -24.46 1.31
N ILE A 182 12.74 -23.70 2.35
CA ILE A 182 13.50 -23.65 3.60
C ILE A 182 12.75 -24.27 4.79
N ARG A 183 11.40 -24.22 4.77
CA ARG A 183 10.57 -24.77 5.85
C ARG A 183 9.19 -25.12 5.32
N SER A 184 8.56 -26.13 5.91
CA SER A 184 7.14 -26.42 5.74
C SER A 184 6.46 -26.54 7.10
N VAL A 185 5.21 -26.08 7.18
CA VAL A 185 4.38 -26.06 8.38
C VAL A 185 3.05 -26.71 8.04
N GLU A 186 2.68 -27.76 8.75
CA GLU A 186 1.39 -28.43 8.58
C GLU A 186 0.28 -27.57 9.22
N THR A 187 -0.61 -27.03 8.38
CA THR A 187 -1.72 -26.18 8.78
C THR A 187 -2.71 -26.01 7.64
N ASP A 188 -4.00 -25.93 7.97
CA ASP A 188 -5.09 -25.59 7.06
C ASP A 188 -5.25 -24.07 6.84
N LEU A 189 -4.56 -23.24 7.64
CA LEU A 189 -4.60 -21.80 7.54
C LEU A 189 -3.84 -21.28 6.31
N ARG A 190 -4.15 -20.04 5.91
CA ARG A 190 -3.53 -19.36 4.78
C ARG A 190 -2.75 -18.13 5.22
N PRO A 191 -1.59 -17.82 4.61
CA PRO A 191 -0.85 -16.62 4.92
C PRO A 191 -1.62 -15.40 4.40
N VAL A 192 -1.92 -14.48 5.31
CA VAL A 192 -2.50 -13.16 5.02
C VAL A 192 -1.41 -12.11 4.88
N ASN A 193 -0.36 -12.19 5.70
CA ASN A 193 0.85 -11.37 5.61
C ASN A 193 2.06 -12.08 6.22
N ILE A 194 3.26 -11.68 5.83
CA ILE A 194 4.54 -12.12 6.41
C ILE A 194 5.49 -10.91 6.50
N THR A 195 6.07 -10.68 7.67
CA THR A 195 7.06 -9.64 7.92
C THR A 195 8.16 -10.18 8.84
N GLY A 196 9.40 -10.22 8.34
CA GLY A 196 10.53 -10.74 9.10
C GLY A 196 10.35 -12.22 9.39
N ASP A 197 10.30 -12.56 10.68
CA ASP A 197 10.12 -13.93 11.17
C ASP A 197 8.67 -14.27 11.53
N VAL A 198 7.74 -13.32 11.34
CA VAL A 198 6.35 -13.43 11.78
C VAL A 198 5.42 -13.54 10.58
N ILE A 199 4.46 -14.47 10.67
CA ILE A 199 3.43 -14.72 9.66
C ILE A 199 2.06 -14.53 10.33
N ALA A 200 1.19 -13.77 9.68
CA ALA A 200 -0.23 -13.77 9.99
C ALA A 200 -0.93 -14.82 9.14
N LEU A 201 -1.61 -15.74 9.80
CA LEU A 201 -2.36 -16.84 9.21
C LEU A 201 -3.86 -16.62 9.49
N SER A 202 -4.71 -16.91 8.50
CA SER A 202 -6.16 -16.90 8.67
C SER A 202 -6.78 -18.17 8.13
N ASP A 203 -7.86 -18.62 8.75
CA ASP A 203 -8.76 -19.58 8.14
C ASP A 203 -9.59 -18.87 7.06
N ASP A 204 -9.91 -19.60 6.00
CA ASP A 204 -10.84 -19.19 4.95
C ASP A 204 -12.28 -19.67 5.25
N ALA A 205 -12.43 -20.62 6.19
CA ALA A 205 -13.72 -21.14 6.61
C ALA A 205 -14.51 -20.15 7.49
N ASP A 206 -15.76 -20.50 7.79
CA ASP A 206 -16.76 -19.65 8.45
C ASP A 206 -16.38 -19.14 9.87
N VAL A 207 -15.25 -19.57 10.43
CA VAL A 207 -14.73 -19.08 11.71
C VAL A 207 -13.42 -18.34 11.45
N SER A 208 -13.48 -17.01 11.47
CA SER A 208 -12.36 -16.10 11.25
C SER A 208 -11.30 -16.20 12.36
N LYS A 209 -10.52 -17.28 12.36
CA LYS A 209 -9.36 -17.43 13.25
C LYS A 209 -8.17 -16.73 12.62
N THR A 210 -7.66 -15.69 13.29
CA THR A 210 -6.37 -15.09 12.93
C THR A 210 -5.29 -15.55 13.92
N LEU A 211 -4.21 -16.12 13.39
CA LEU A 211 -3.07 -16.63 14.15
C LEU A 211 -1.81 -15.86 13.76
N ILE A 212 -1.11 -15.33 14.75
CA ILE A 212 0.23 -14.77 14.57
C ILE A 212 1.23 -15.87 14.92
N TYR A 213 2.08 -16.23 13.97
CA TYR A 213 3.00 -17.36 14.10
C TYR A 213 4.43 -16.91 13.77
N ASN A 214 5.36 -17.12 14.70
CA ASN A 214 6.78 -16.94 14.47
C ASN A 214 7.36 -18.23 13.89
N TRP A 215 7.67 -18.21 12.60
CA TRP A 215 8.09 -19.42 11.90
C TRP A 215 9.51 -19.87 12.26
N LYS A 216 10.30 -19.09 13.00
CA LYS A 216 11.61 -19.54 13.50
C LYS A 216 11.53 -20.15 14.89
N THR A 217 10.76 -19.54 15.79
CA THR A 217 10.67 -19.96 17.20
C THR A 217 9.54 -20.94 17.46
N ASP A 218 8.64 -21.16 16.50
CA ASP A 218 7.40 -21.93 16.67
C ASP A 218 6.41 -21.35 17.69
N GLU A 219 6.66 -20.12 18.16
CA GLU A 219 5.73 -19.40 19.04
C GLU A 219 4.51 -18.93 18.24
N CYS A 220 3.34 -18.99 18.87
CA CYS A 220 2.10 -18.54 18.25
C CYS A 220 1.22 -17.80 19.24
N ALA A 221 0.43 -16.87 18.71
CA ALA A 221 -0.58 -16.13 19.45
C ALA A 221 -1.86 -16.04 18.62
N HIS A 222 -2.97 -16.49 19.20
CA HIS A 222 -4.29 -16.28 18.61
C HIS A 222 -4.74 -14.85 18.87
N LEU A 223 -5.33 -14.23 17.84
CA LEU A 223 -6.04 -12.98 18.00
C LEU A 223 -7.50 -13.33 18.26
N ASP A 224 -7.95 -13.13 19.50
CA ASP A 224 -9.34 -13.38 19.88
C ASP A 224 -10.26 -12.51 19.03
N ASP A 225 -11.10 -13.16 18.22
CA ASP A 225 -12.09 -12.45 17.43
C ASP A 225 -13.20 -11.93 18.36
N VAL A 226 -13.52 -10.65 18.25
CA VAL A 226 -14.45 -9.96 19.16
C VAL A 226 -15.90 -10.21 18.74
N GLY A 227 -16.18 -11.06 17.75
CA GLY A 227 -17.56 -11.43 17.40
C GLY A 227 -17.72 -12.77 16.69
N ASP A 228 -18.78 -13.50 17.03
CA ASP A 228 -19.23 -14.75 16.38
C ASP A 228 -19.83 -14.53 14.97
N ASN A 229 -19.27 -13.60 14.19
CA ASN A 229 -19.80 -13.26 12.87
C ASN A 229 -19.24 -14.23 11.82
N GLN A 230 -20.05 -15.20 11.40
CA GLN A 230 -19.71 -16.26 10.43
C GLN A 230 -19.24 -15.79 9.04
N HIS A 231 -19.01 -14.50 8.82
CA HIS A 231 -18.63 -13.92 7.53
C HIS A 231 -17.53 -12.87 7.62
N ASP A 232 -16.83 -12.75 8.75
CA ASP A 232 -15.81 -11.72 8.98
C ASP A 232 -14.38 -12.20 8.68
N HIS A 233 -14.17 -12.79 7.50
CA HIS A 233 -12.87 -13.35 7.12
C HIS A 233 -11.77 -12.28 7.04
N CYS A 234 -10.54 -12.65 7.41
CA CYS A 234 -9.40 -11.74 7.40
C CYS A 234 -8.96 -11.43 5.97
N LEU A 235 -8.98 -10.13 5.61
CA LEU A 235 -8.55 -9.63 4.30
C LEU A 235 -7.07 -9.25 4.30
N GLN A 236 -6.64 -8.57 5.37
CA GLN A 236 -5.30 -8.01 5.47
C GLN A 236 -4.87 -7.93 6.94
N VAL A 237 -3.59 -8.19 7.20
CA VAL A 237 -2.94 -7.88 8.47
C VAL A 237 -1.80 -6.94 8.20
N VAL A 238 -1.65 -5.86 8.98
CA VAL A 238 -0.55 -4.90 8.87
C VAL A 238 0.25 -4.89 10.17
N PHE A 239 1.51 -5.29 10.08
CA PHE A 239 2.45 -5.26 11.19
C PHE A 239 3.09 -3.88 11.32
N SER A 240 3.11 -3.36 12.55
CA SER A 240 3.88 -2.18 12.96
C SER A 240 4.78 -2.56 14.14
N PRO A 241 5.80 -1.77 14.49
CA PRO A 241 6.70 -2.09 15.61
C PRO A 241 5.97 -2.34 16.94
N THR A 242 4.84 -1.67 17.16
CA THR A 242 4.11 -1.71 18.43
C THR A 242 2.69 -2.26 18.33
N THR A 243 2.15 -2.42 17.11
CA THR A 243 0.74 -2.79 16.89
C THR A 243 0.56 -3.74 15.73
N ILE A 244 -0.55 -4.48 15.76
CA ILE A 244 -1.02 -5.33 14.67
C ILE A 244 -2.41 -4.84 14.28
N LEU A 245 -2.57 -4.38 13.05
CA LEU A 245 -3.88 -4.01 12.51
C LEU A 245 -4.42 -5.18 11.70
N VAL A 246 -5.53 -5.76 12.15
CA VAL A 246 -6.27 -6.81 11.45
C VAL A 246 -7.46 -6.17 10.75
N VAL A 247 -7.57 -6.43 9.46
CA VAL A 247 -8.66 -5.97 8.61
C VAL A 247 -9.42 -7.18 8.12
N CYS A 248 -10.69 -7.25 8.46
CA CYS A 248 -11.61 -8.29 8.06
C CYS A 248 -12.70 -7.70 7.14
N ALA A 249 -13.54 -8.58 6.57
CA ALA A 249 -14.59 -8.19 5.64
C ALA A 249 -15.67 -7.27 6.24
N ARG A 250 -15.77 -7.21 7.56
CA ARG A 250 -16.81 -6.46 8.29
C ARG A 250 -16.28 -5.67 9.47
N SER A 251 -15.02 -5.88 9.85
CA SER A 251 -14.41 -5.21 10.98
C SER A 251 -12.94 -4.89 10.76
N ILE A 252 -12.44 -4.01 11.62
CA ILE A 252 -11.03 -3.84 11.88
C ILE A 252 -10.79 -3.95 13.36
N ALA A 253 -9.66 -4.56 13.72
CA ALA A 253 -9.22 -4.68 15.09
C ALA A 253 -7.74 -4.31 15.18
N LEU A 254 -7.40 -3.51 16.18
CA LEU A 254 -6.04 -3.12 16.49
C LEU A 254 -5.59 -3.88 17.73
N TYR A 255 -4.44 -4.54 17.66
CA TYR A 255 -3.84 -5.28 18.77
C TYR A 255 -2.47 -4.71 19.13
N THR A 256 -2.00 -5.03 20.34
CA THR A 256 -0.60 -4.81 20.76
C THR A 256 0.37 -5.74 20.03
N SER A 257 1.66 -5.45 20.17
CA SER A 257 2.82 -6.18 19.64
C SER A 257 2.76 -7.72 19.88
N PRO A 258 3.34 -8.54 18.97
CA PRO A 258 3.08 -9.97 18.84
C PRO A 258 3.40 -10.89 20.02
N ALA A 259 4.20 -10.48 21.02
CA ALA A 259 4.55 -11.39 22.11
C ALA A 259 3.32 -11.88 22.90
N GLN A 260 2.38 -10.97 23.16
CA GLN A 260 1.08 -11.23 23.78
C GLN A 260 0.06 -10.21 23.24
N PRO A 261 -0.51 -10.45 22.05
CA PRO A 261 -1.45 -9.53 21.44
C PRO A 261 -2.67 -9.35 22.32
N THR A 262 -2.98 -8.11 22.66
CA THR A 262 -4.19 -7.71 23.39
C THR A 262 -4.96 -6.74 22.51
N SER A 263 -6.27 -6.95 22.37
CA SER A 263 -7.13 -6.04 21.60
C SER A 263 -7.14 -4.65 22.24
N ILE A 264 -6.84 -3.63 21.44
CA ILE A 264 -6.82 -2.21 21.81
C ILE A 264 -8.15 -1.57 21.43
N SER A 265 -8.62 -1.81 20.20
CA SER A 265 -9.81 -1.17 19.65
C SER A 265 -10.34 -1.97 18.47
N THR A 266 -11.66 -2.10 18.38
CA THR A 266 -12.35 -2.76 17.27
C THR A 266 -13.41 -1.82 16.71
N HIS A 267 -13.57 -1.83 15.39
CA HIS A 267 -14.62 -1.07 14.70
C HIS A 267 -15.22 -1.93 13.59
N SER A 268 -16.54 -1.88 13.41
CA SER A 268 -17.25 -2.64 12.37
C SER A 268 -17.87 -1.71 11.34
N PHE A 269 -17.71 -2.08 10.06
CA PHE A 269 -18.11 -1.28 8.90
C PHE A 269 -19.32 -1.85 8.13
N GLY A 270 -19.99 -2.89 8.64
CA GLY A 270 -20.99 -3.60 7.82
C GLY A 270 -20.32 -4.51 6.81
N TRP A 271 -20.67 -4.46 5.52
CA TRP A 271 -20.08 -5.32 4.48
C TRP A 271 -19.10 -4.52 3.61
N VAL A 272 -17.86 -5.00 3.47
CA VAL A 272 -16.83 -4.36 2.65
C VAL A 272 -16.41 -5.26 1.49
N ASP A 273 -16.28 -4.70 0.28
CA ASP A 273 -15.83 -5.45 -0.92
C ASP A 273 -14.31 -5.50 -1.00
N GLY A 274 -13.64 -4.52 -0.39
CA GLY A 274 -12.20 -4.48 -0.35
C GLY A 274 -11.68 -3.45 0.63
N ALA A 275 -10.48 -3.70 1.10
CA ALA A 275 -9.78 -2.81 1.99
C ALA A 275 -8.31 -2.73 1.60
N SER A 276 -7.71 -1.58 1.89
CA SER A 276 -6.26 -1.37 1.82
C SER A 276 -5.84 -0.58 3.05
N ALA A 277 -5.02 -1.18 3.89
CA ALA A 277 -4.57 -0.57 5.13
C ALA A 277 -3.07 -0.24 5.14
N THR A 278 -2.76 0.82 5.85
CA THR A 278 -1.44 1.23 6.31
C THR A 278 -1.43 1.18 7.85
N PRO A 279 -0.27 1.34 8.51
CA PRO A 279 -0.21 1.44 9.97
C PRO A 279 -1.13 2.48 10.61
N THR A 280 -1.49 3.54 9.88
CA THR A 280 -2.19 4.71 10.41
C THR A 280 -3.50 5.02 9.69
N SER A 281 -3.85 4.30 8.63
CA SER A 281 -5.06 4.57 7.86
C SER A 281 -5.57 3.33 7.14
N ILE A 282 -6.86 3.31 6.84
CA ILE A 282 -7.50 2.27 6.04
C ILE A 282 -8.44 2.89 5.03
N LEU A 283 -8.27 2.51 3.77
CA LEU A 283 -9.19 2.82 2.69
C LEU A 283 -10.14 1.64 2.49
N ILE A 284 -11.43 1.89 2.66
CA ILE A 284 -12.48 0.88 2.55
C ILE A 284 -13.31 1.15 1.30
N ARG A 285 -13.58 0.09 0.55
CA ARG A 285 -14.58 0.06 -0.51
C ARG A 285 -15.86 -0.55 0.03
N PHE A 286 -16.91 0.25 0.14
CA PHE A 286 -18.22 -0.28 0.49
C PHE A 286 -18.89 -0.86 -0.74
N GLN A 287 -19.52 -2.00 -0.53
CA GLN A 287 -20.49 -2.56 -1.45
C GLN A 287 -21.84 -2.57 -0.76
N SER A 288 -22.82 -1.94 -1.41
CA SER A 288 -24.21 -2.01 -0.97
C SER A 288 -24.76 -3.39 -1.33
N ASP A 289 -25.28 -4.09 -0.32
CA ASP A 289 -26.06 -5.34 -0.51
C ASP A 289 -27.32 -5.09 -1.36
N ASN A 290 -27.75 -3.84 -1.47
CA ASN A 290 -28.79 -3.42 -2.38
C ASN A 290 -28.18 -3.10 -3.76
N PRO A 291 -28.37 -3.94 -4.79
CA PRO A 291 -27.87 -3.69 -6.15
C PRO A 291 -28.55 -2.48 -6.82
N TRP A 292 -29.61 -1.93 -6.20
CA TRP A 292 -30.35 -0.76 -6.67
C TRP A 292 -29.96 0.54 -5.95
N ALA A 293 -29.08 0.48 -4.95
CA ALA A 293 -28.60 1.69 -4.29
C ALA A 293 -27.76 2.51 -5.26
N SER A 294 -28.01 3.82 -5.33
CA SER A 294 -27.22 4.75 -6.15
C SER A 294 -25.79 4.92 -5.64
N GLU A 295 -25.50 4.54 -4.40
CA GLU A 295 -24.18 4.62 -3.74
C GLU A 295 -23.29 3.38 -4.01
N LEU A 296 -23.42 2.75 -5.17
CA LEU A 296 -22.54 1.64 -5.55
C LEU A 296 -21.08 2.14 -5.66
N ASN A 297 -20.21 1.58 -4.82
CA ASN A 297 -18.74 1.79 -4.80
C ASN A 297 -18.27 3.12 -4.19
N SER A 298 -18.76 3.49 -3.02
CA SER A 298 -18.13 4.56 -2.25
C SER A 298 -16.79 4.11 -1.67
N PHE A 299 -15.85 5.06 -1.61
CA PHE A 299 -14.61 4.93 -0.85
C PHE A 299 -14.68 5.81 0.37
N GLU A 300 -14.30 5.25 1.51
CA GLU A 300 -14.07 6.02 2.72
C GLU A 300 -12.68 5.71 3.26
N LEU A 301 -11.95 6.77 3.59
CA LEU A 301 -10.66 6.68 4.24
C LEU A 301 -10.85 6.95 5.72
N TYR A 302 -10.49 5.98 6.55
CA TYR A 302 -10.43 6.11 8.00
C TYR A 302 -8.99 6.33 8.43
N SER A 303 -8.79 7.24 9.37
CA SER A 303 -7.48 7.49 9.99
C SER A 303 -7.51 6.99 11.43
N LEU A 304 -6.40 6.36 11.83
CA LEU A 304 -6.18 5.89 13.18
C LEU A 304 -5.48 6.99 13.98
N LEU A 305 -6.16 7.52 14.98
CA LEU A 305 -5.57 8.47 15.92
C LEU A 305 -5.16 7.72 17.18
N LEU A 306 -3.84 7.58 17.37
CA LEU A 306 -3.27 7.03 18.59
C LEU A 306 -3.01 8.19 19.56
N SER A 307 -3.80 8.27 20.63
CA SER A 307 -3.59 9.27 21.68
C SER A 307 -3.01 8.59 22.93
N PRO A 308 -1.92 9.12 23.52
CA PRO A 308 -1.47 8.67 24.83
C PRO A 308 -2.56 9.02 25.84
N ASN A 309 -3.07 8.04 26.58
CA ASN A 309 -3.99 8.31 27.67
C ASN A 309 -3.17 8.78 28.89
N PRO A 310 -3.35 10.02 29.39
CA PRO A 310 -2.57 10.49 30.54
C PRO A 310 -2.94 9.78 31.85
N HIS A 311 -4.09 9.10 31.91
CA HIS A 311 -4.61 8.48 33.13
C HIS A 311 -4.51 6.95 33.18
N GLN A 312 -4.22 6.31 32.05
CA GLN A 312 -4.00 4.87 31.96
C GLN A 312 -2.69 4.64 31.22
N GLN A 313 -1.86 3.69 31.65
CA GLN A 313 -0.67 3.25 30.90
C GLN A 313 -1.06 2.47 29.62
N GLY A 314 -2.00 3.00 28.84
CA GLY A 314 -2.60 2.38 27.67
C GLY A 314 -2.75 3.36 26.52
N ILE A 315 -2.73 2.83 25.30
CA ILE A 315 -2.97 3.58 24.07
C ILE A 315 -4.47 3.59 23.82
N VAL A 316 -5.05 4.77 23.61
CA VAL A 316 -6.44 4.88 23.13
C VAL A 316 -6.40 5.10 21.62
N ALA A 317 -7.09 4.24 20.90
CA ALA A 317 -7.18 4.27 19.45
C ALA A 317 -8.62 4.58 19.02
N THR A 318 -8.80 5.71 18.35
CA THR A 318 -10.08 6.10 17.77
C THR A 318 -10.01 6.11 16.24
N TRP A 319 -11.00 5.50 15.62
CA TRP A 319 -11.21 5.54 14.18
C TRP A 319 -12.11 6.71 13.85
N SER A 320 -11.63 7.60 12.99
CA SER A 320 -12.42 8.72 12.50
C SER A 320 -12.52 8.63 10.97
N PRO A 321 -13.73 8.66 10.39
CA PRO A 321 -13.87 8.84 8.96
C PRO A 321 -13.28 10.20 8.61
N SER A 322 -12.37 10.24 7.63
CA SER A 322 -12.05 11.51 6.99
C SER A 322 -13.34 12.01 6.31
N MET A 323 -13.60 13.32 6.32
CA MET A 323 -14.83 13.91 5.73
C MET A 323 -14.97 13.70 4.21
N HIS A 324 -14.14 12.86 3.60
CA HIS A 324 -14.04 12.70 2.17
C HIS A 324 -14.70 11.40 1.70
N ARG A 325 -16.03 11.46 1.53
CA ARG A 325 -16.72 10.47 0.69
C ARG A 325 -16.40 10.74 -0.77
N CYS A 326 -15.75 9.78 -1.39
CA CYS A 326 -15.45 9.84 -2.81
C CYS A 326 -16.51 9.06 -3.58
N TYR A 327 -17.37 9.76 -4.30
CA TYR A 327 -18.28 9.13 -5.25
C TYR A 327 -17.57 9.05 -6.61
N PRO A 328 -17.42 7.85 -7.20
CA PRO A 328 -16.92 7.76 -8.55
C PRO A 328 -17.84 8.56 -9.48
N ARG A 329 -17.28 9.52 -10.22
CA ARG A 329 -18.03 10.18 -11.29
C ARG A 329 -18.51 9.08 -12.25
N GLN A 330 -19.82 8.89 -12.35
CA GLN A 330 -20.40 8.06 -13.39
C GLN A 330 -19.84 8.56 -14.72
N ALA A 331 -19.11 7.70 -15.43
CA ALA A 331 -18.72 7.99 -16.80
C ALA A 331 -20.03 8.15 -17.56
N GLY A 332 -20.39 9.39 -17.91
CA GLY A 332 -21.65 9.70 -18.58
C GLY A 332 -21.83 8.75 -19.75
N ASN A 333 -23.01 8.14 -19.84
CA ASN A 333 -23.42 7.11 -20.80
C ASN A 333 -22.75 7.31 -22.18
N LEU A 334 -21.57 6.71 -22.36
CA LEU A 334 -21.01 6.51 -23.67
C LEU A 334 -21.85 5.40 -24.28
N ARG A 335 -22.73 5.80 -25.20
CA ARG A 335 -23.53 4.91 -26.04
C ARG A 335 -22.58 3.89 -26.66
N MET A 336 -22.66 2.64 -26.20
CA MET A 336 -21.93 1.53 -26.80
C MET A 336 -22.50 1.30 -28.20
N ASP A 337 -21.76 1.72 -29.23
CA ASP A 337 -22.01 1.26 -30.58
C ASP A 337 -21.78 -0.26 -30.65
N PRO A 338 -22.58 -0.99 -31.44
CA PRO A 338 -22.48 -2.45 -31.52
C PRO A 338 -21.12 -2.90 -32.08
N PRO A 339 -20.65 -4.11 -31.69
CA PRO A 339 -19.28 -4.52 -31.93
C PRO A 339 -19.02 -4.78 -33.41
N THR A 340 -18.15 -3.97 -34.00
CA THR A 340 -17.33 -4.40 -35.14
C THR A 340 -16.11 -5.16 -34.60
N ARG A 341 -15.72 -6.22 -35.32
CA ARG A 341 -14.77 -7.30 -34.97
C ARG A 341 -13.54 -6.92 -34.11
N PRO A 342 -13.04 -7.85 -33.26
CA PRO A 342 -11.97 -7.54 -32.32
C PRO A 342 -10.60 -7.52 -33.01
N ARG A 343 -9.96 -6.34 -33.01
CA ARG A 343 -8.51 -6.20 -32.89
C ARG A 343 -8.27 -5.27 -31.71
N HIS A 344 -7.32 -5.64 -30.86
CA HIS A 344 -6.85 -4.98 -29.63
C HIS A 344 -7.44 -5.51 -28.32
N GLY A 345 -6.52 -5.93 -27.45
CA GLY A 345 -6.78 -6.50 -26.14
C GLY A 345 -7.24 -5.47 -25.10
N PRO A 346 -7.56 -5.94 -23.89
CA PRO A 346 -8.19 -5.13 -22.85
C PRO A 346 -7.26 -3.99 -22.38
N THR A 347 -7.81 -2.79 -22.30
CA THR A 347 -7.14 -1.59 -21.78
C THR A 347 -7.23 -1.50 -20.26
N LEU A 348 -6.15 -0.99 -19.64
CA LEU A 348 -5.95 -0.79 -18.21
C LEU A 348 -6.94 0.23 -17.59
N GLY A 349 -8.15 -0.22 -17.24
CA GLY A 349 -9.17 0.62 -16.59
C GLY A 349 -8.91 0.94 -15.10
N GLY A 350 -8.09 0.15 -14.40
CA GLY A 350 -7.90 0.27 -12.95
C GLY A 350 -7.13 1.51 -12.48
N ALA A 351 -6.17 2.01 -13.26
CA ALA A 351 -5.32 3.14 -12.85
C ALA A 351 -6.04 4.50 -12.86
N ARG A 352 -7.13 4.64 -13.65
CA ARG A 352 -7.95 5.87 -13.69
C ARG A 352 -8.78 6.06 -12.41
N TRP A 353 -9.04 4.96 -11.70
CA TRP A 353 -10.01 4.92 -10.62
C TRP A 353 -9.44 5.35 -9.26
N MET A 354 -8.25 4.85 -8.88
CA MET A 354 -7.56 5.30 -7.64
C MET A 354 -7.30 6.82 -7.66
N ARG A 355 -7.08 7.40 -8.85
CA ARG A 355 -6.87 8.84 -9.06
C ARG A 355 -8.04 9.70 -8.61
N ASN A 356 -9.27 9.27 -8.92
CA ASN A 356 -10.48 10.05 -8.60
C ASN A 356 -10.80 10.01 -7.11
N ALA A 357 -10.57 8.86 -6.45
CA ALA A 357 -10.71 8.75 -5.00
C ALA A 357 -9.72 9.68 -4.27
N HIS A 358 -8.43 9.63 -4.63
CA HIS A 358 -7.42 10.49 -3.99
C HIS A 358 -7.72 12.00 -4.16
N ARG A 359 -8.26 12.44 -5.29
CA ARG A 359 -8.64 13.86 -5.49
C ARG A 359 -9.81 14.33 -4.64
N SER A 360 -10.77 13.46 -4.34
CA SER A 360 -11.91 13.85 -3.48
C SER A 360 -11.53 13.85 -2.00
N CYS A 361 -10.41 13.21 -1.65
CA CYS A 361 -9.80 13.19 -0.32
C CYS A 361 -8.87 14.34 0.03
N LEU A 362 -8.41 15.14 -0.93
CA LEU A 362 -7.52 16.25 -0.64
C LEU A 362 -8.32 17.52 -0.28
N PRO A 363 -7.96 18.25 0.79
CA PRO A 363 -8.55 19.55 1.07
C PRO A 363 -8.28 20.47 -0.14
N ARG A 364 -9.34 21.07 -0.67
CA ARG A 364 -9.17 22.12 -1.68
C ARG A 364 -8.45 23.28 -1.01
N SER A 365 -7.26 23.62 -1.49
CA SER A 365 -6.62 24.89 -1.16
C SER A 365 -7.60 26.03 -1.51
N ALA A 366 -7.90 26.87 -0.52
CA ALA A 366 -8.79 28.01 -0.66
C ALA A 366 -8.28 29.04 -1.68
#